data_AF-A0AAU7GL33-F1
#
_entry.id   AF-A0AAU7GL33-F1
#
_cell.length_a   1.000
_cell.length_b   1.000
_cell.length_c   1.000
_cell.angle_alpha   90.00
_cell.angle_beta   90.00
_cell.angle_gamma   90.00
#
_symmetry.space_group_name_H-M   'P 1'
#
loop_
_entity.id
_entity.type
_entity.pdbx_description
1 polymer ?
#
loop_
_entity_poly.entity_id
_entity_poly.type
_entity_poly.pdbx_seq_one_letter_code
_entity_poly.pdbx_strand_id
1 'polypeptide(L)'
;MKNTDDLNNQLVARLEEITQRGISKADMARIAGVTPQAVNGWFKKGVISKKSAIAIAEAANVSVTWLLGEKVSEDSGLKPNESKMLNLFRQLPEAEQERMIDTFALRLKEIDDYVEKYLRGRFKANDVN
;
A
#
# COMPACT_ATOMS: atom_id res chain seq x y z
N MET A 1 13.76 23.23 -14.85
CA MET A 1 13.21 23.11 -13.49
C MET A 1 11.80 22.57 -13.62
N LYS A 2 11.46 21.46 -12.95
CA LYS A 2 10.06 20.99 -12.90
C LYS A 2 9.23 22.04 -12.14
N ASN A 3 7.99 22.26 -12.56
CA ASN A 3 7.10 23.19 -11.88
C ASN A 3 6.72 22.60 -10.51
N THR A 4 6.96 23.34 -9.43
CA THR A 4 6.64 22.90 -8.06
C THR A 4 5.16 22.54 -7.92
N ASP A 5 4.27 23.24 -8.64
CA ASP A 5 2.83 22.95 -8.62
C ASP A 5 2.49 21.60 -9.27
N ASP A 6 3.25 21.17 -10.28
CA ASP A 6 3.08 19.86 -10.90
C ASP A 6 3.46 18.74 -9.94
N LEU A 7 4.59 18.88 -9.22
CA LEU A 7 5.01 17.91 -8.20
C LEU A 7 4.03 17.83 -7.02
N ASN A 8 3.48 18.97 -6.60
CA ASN A 8 2.48 19.02 -5.54
C ASN A 8 1.18 18.29 -5.96
N ASN A 9 0.71 18.54 -7.20
CA ASN A 9 -0.47 17.85 -7.74
C ASN A 9 -0.22 16.35 -7.87
N GLN A 10 0.97 15.95 -8.32
CA GLN A 10 1.36 14.54 -8.39
C GLN A 10 1.39 13.90 -7.00
N LEU A 11 1.96 14.54 -5.98
CA LEU A 11 1.93 14.01 -4.62
C LEU A 11 0.50 13.75 -4.15
N VAL A 12 -0.43 14.67 -4.40
CA VAL A 12 -1.85 14.49 -4.04
C VAL A 12 -2.42 13.26 -4.76
N ALA A 13 -2.23 13.15 -6.08
CA ALA A 13 -2.72 12.02 -6.86
C ALA A 13 -2.13 10.67 -6.37
N ARG A 14 -0.85 10.63 -6.00
CA ARG A 14 -0.18 9.43 -5.48
C ARG A 14 -0.69 9.05 -4.09
N LEU A 15 -0.96 10.04 -3.23
CA LEU A 15 -1.60 9.79 -1.95
C LEU A 15 -3.02 9.26 -2.13
N GLU A 16 -3.78 9.75 -3.12
CA GLU A 16 -5.10 9.20 -3.46
C GLU A 16 -5.01 7.75 -3.96
N GLU A 17 -4.06 7.44 -4.82
CA GLU A 17 -3.81 6.07 -5.27
C GLU A 17 -3.50 5.12 -4.10
N ILE A 18 -2.70 5.57 -3.14
CA ILE A 18 -2.41 4.81 -1.91
C ILE A 18 -3.70 4.56 -1.09
N THR A 19 -4.62 5.53 -1.03
CA THR A 19 -5.91 5.31 -0.35
C THR A 19 -6.78 4.26 -1.05
N GLN A 20 -6.75 4.20 -2.37
CA GLN A 20 -7.48 3.17 -3.14
C GLN A 20 -6.90 1.77 -2.92
N ARG A 21 -5.61 1.67 -2.60
CA ARG A 21 -4.93 0.43 -2.21
C ARG A 21 -5.19 0.00 -0.76
N GLY A 22 -6.03 0.73 -0.02
CA GLY A 22 -6.49 0.36 1.32
C GLY A 22 -5.79 1.06 2.49
N ILE A 23 -4.84 1.96 2.24
CA ILE A 23 -4.21 2.77 3.31
C ILE A 23 -4.99 4.08 3.45
N SER A 24 -5.90 4.15 4.42
CA SER A 24 -6.75 5.33 4.66
C SER A 24 -5.95 6.52 5.19
N LYS A 25 -6.55 7.73 5.14
CA LYS A 25 -5.95 8.94 5.74
C LYS A 25 -5.69 8.79 7.25
N ALA A 26 -6.52 8.01 7.95
CA ALA A 26 -6.31 7.70 9.36
C ALA A 26 -5.11 6.77 9.56
N ASP A 27 -4.91 5.79 8.66
CA ASP A 27 -3.72 4.94 8.65
C ASP A 27 -2.46 5.78 8.41
N MET A 28 -2.51 6.69 7.43
CA MET A 28 -1.39 7.59 7.14
C MET A 28 -0.98 8.44 8.35
N ALA A 29 -1.95 8.96 9.11
CA ALA A 29 -1.69 9.71 10.34
C ALA A 29 -0.95 8.85 11.37
N ARG A 30 -1.40 7.61 11.56
CA ARG A 30 -0.78 6.63 12.47
C ARG A 30 0.62 6.22 12.02
N ILE A 31 0.78 5.87 10.73
CA ILE A 31 2.04 5.45 10.12
C ILE A 31 3.10 6.54 10.24
N ALA A 32 2.75 7.77 9.90
CA ALA A 32 3.69 8.89 9.92
C ALA A 32 3.86 9.52 11.32
N GLY A 33 3.07 9.10 12.33
CA GLY A 33 3.10 9.66 13.67
C GLY A 33 2.70 11.14 13.71
N VAL A 34 1.72 11.54 12.90
CA VAL A 34 1.23 12.92 12.78
C VAL A 34 -0.27 13.03 13.03
N THR A 35 -0.76 14.26 13.13
CA THR A 35 -2.20 14.50 13.31
C THR A 35 -2.98 14.32 12.00
N PRO A 36 -4.27 13.93 12.05
CA PRO A 36 -5.13 13.87 10.86
C PRO A 36 -5.22 15.20 10.09
N GLN A 37 -5.07 16.33 10.78
CA GLN A 37 -5.03 17.66 10.17
C GLN A 37 -3.81 17.84 9.27
N ALA A 38 -2.64 17.31 9.68
CA ALA A 38 -1.45 17.31 8.83
C ALA A 38 -1.70 16.52 7.55
N VAL A 39 -2.30 15.32 7.65
CA VAL A 39 -2.66 14.50 6.49
C VAL A 39 -3.61 15.24 5.57
N ASN A 40 -4.68 15.85 6.11
CA ASN A 40 -5.59 16.67 5.29
C ASN A 40 -4.87 17.85 4.60
N GLY A 41 -3.84 18.40 5.21
CA GLY A 41 -2.96 19.39 4.58
C GLY A 41 -2.21 18.84 3.38
N TRP A 42 -1.73 17.59 3.43
CA TRP A 42 -1.03 16.94 2.32
C TRP A 42 -1.94 16.82 1.08
N PHE A 43 -3.17 16.35 1.26
CA PHE A 43 -4.16 16.20 0.18
C PHE A 43 -4.68 17.55 -0.37
N LYS A 44 -4.57 18.64 0.39
CA LYS A 44 -5.01 19.97 -0.06
C LYS A 44 -3.92 20.79 -0.71
N LYS A 45 -2.67 20.67 -0.21
CA LYS A 45 -1.56 21.55 -0.58
C LYS A 45 -0.45 20.83 -1.34
N GLY A 46 -0.44 19.49 -1.35
CA GLY A 46 0.62 18.71 -1.97
C GLY A 46 1.98 18.91 -1.28
N VAL A 47 2.01 19.10 0.05
CA VAL A 47 3.26 19.24 0.80
C VAL A 47 3.32 18.20 1.92
N ILE A 48 4.44 17.49 2.02
CA ILE A 48 4.69 16.47 3.05
C ILE A 48 6.12 16.61 3.58
N SER A 49 6.34 16.29 4.86
CA SER A 49 7.70 16.27 5.41
C SER A 49 8.50 15.08 4.88
N LYS A 50 9.83 15.19 4.80
CA LYS A 50 10.70 14.07 4.39
C LYS A 50 10.47 12.82 5.25
N LYS A 51 10.36 12.99 6.58
CA LYS A 51 10.13 11.88 7.52
C LYS A 51 8.80 11.18 7.23
N SER A 52 7.73 11.96 7.03
CA SER A 52 6.40 11.41 6.71
C SER A 52 6.40 10.74 5.33
N ALA A 53 7.05 11.33 4.33
CA ALA A 53 7.15 10.76 2.99
C ALA A 53 7.84 9.38 2.99
N ILE A 54 8.94 9.23 3.75
CA ILE A 54 9.62 7.94 3.92
C ILE A 54 8.68 6.91 4.56
N ALA A 55 8.03 7.26 5.69
CA ALA A 55 7.14 6.34 6.39
C ALA A 55 5.95 5.89 5.53
N ILE A 56 5.34 6.81 4.78
CA ILE A 56 4.24 6.48 3.87
C ILE A 56 4.73 5.63 2.71
N ALA A 57 5.88 5.95 2.12
CA ALA A 57 6.45 5.18 1.01
C ALA A 57 6.79 3.74 1.42
N GLU A 58 7.38 3.53 2.61
CA GLU A 58 7.67 2.20 3.16
C GLU A 58 6.40 1.39 3.42
N ALA A 59 5.38 2.01 4.01
CA ALA A 59 4.12 1.35 4.31
C ALA A 59 3.29 1.03 3.05
N ALA A 60 3.25 1.97 2.10
CA ALA A 60 2.57 1.81 0.81
C ALA A 60 3.39 1.01 -0.21
N ASN A 61 4.63 0.67 0.13
CA ASN A 61 5.52 -0.11 -0.70
C ASN A 61 5.73 0.54 -2.09
N VAL A 62 6.19 1.78 -2.05
CA VAL A 62 6.52 2.60 -3.21
C VAL A 62 7.84 3.33 -2.94
N SER A 63 8.47 3.86 -3.98
CA SER A 63 9.63 4.72 -3.78
C SER A 63 9.22 6.11 -3.31
N VAL A 64 10.06 6.76 -2.48
CA VAL A 64 9.82 8.15 -2.05
C VAL A 64 9.78 9.10 -3.25
N THR A 65 10.60 8.86 -4.26
CA THR A 65 10.62 9.62 -5.51
C THR A 65 9.30 9.50 -6.30
N TRP A 66 8.73 8.30 -6.39
CA TRP A 66 7.39 8.10 -6.96
C TRP A 66 6.33 8.87 -6.19
N LEU A 67 6.36 8.77 -4.85
CA LEU A 67 5.40 9.46 -3.99
C LEU A 67 5.46 10.97 -4.19
N LEU A 68 6.66 11.54 -4.34
CA LEU A 68 6.89 12.97 -4.57
C LEU A 68 6.64 13.41 -6.03
N GLY A 69 6.09 12.54 -6.88
CA GLY A 69 5.68 12.90 -8.24
C GLY A 69 6.79 12.88 -9.28
N GLU A 70 7.95 12.31 -8.96
CA GLU A 70 8.97 12.10 -9.96
C GLU A 70 8.60 10.95 -10.91
N LYS A 71 8.91 11.13 -12.20
CA LYS A 71 8.83 10.02 -13.17
C LYS A 71 9.85 8.96 -12.77
N VAL A 72 9.35 7.84 -12.29
CA VAL A 72 10.14 6.66 -11.99
C VAL A 72 9.73 5.50 -12.90
N SER A 73 10.62 4.55 -13.11
CA SER A 73 10.35 3.31 -13.84
C SER A 73 9.34 2.43 -13.08
N GLU A 74 8.64 1.55 -13.79
CA GLU A 74 7.56 0.70 -13.25
C GLU A 74 7.97 -0.18 -12.04
N ASP A 75 9.25 -0.46 -11.89
CA ASP A 75 9.85 -1.26 -10.82
C ASP A 75 10.23 -0.43 -9.58
N SER A 76 10.15 0.90 -9.65
CA SER A 76 10.63 1.79 -8.59
C SER A 76 9.71 1.83 -7.37
N GLY A 77 10.05 1.00 -6.37
CA GLY A 77 9.35 0.96 -5.08
C GLY A 77 8.95 -0.44 -4.62
N LEU A 78 9.14 -1.45 -5.47
CA LEU A 78 8.93 -2.84 -5.10
C LEU A 78 9.99 -3.28 -4.08
N LYS A 79 9.58 -3.96 -3.01
CA LYS A 79 10.49 -4.67 -2.11
C LYS A 79 11.26 -5.75 -2.88
N PRO A 80 12.40 -6.22 -2.33
CA PRO A 80 13.20 -7.25 -2.98
C PRO A 80 12.42 -8.53 -3.32
N ASN A 81 11.49 -8.95 -2.45
CA ASN A 81 10.67 -10.14 -2.67
C ASN A 81 9.61 -9.94 -3.75
N GLU A 82 9.01 -8.75 -3.85
CA GLU A 82 8.02 -8.42 -4.89
C GLU A 82 8.69 -8.26 -6.25
N SER A 83 9.87 -7.63 -6.30
CA SER A 83 10.69 -7.57 -7.51
C SER A 83 11.05 -8.98 -7.99
N LYS A 84 11.46 -9.85 -7.06
CA LYS A 84 11.73 -11.26 -7.37
C LYS A 84 10.49 -11.99 -7.87
N MET A 85 9.34 -11.81 -7.21
CA MET A 85 8.08 -12.45 -7.60
C MET A 85 7.60 -11.97 -8.97
N LEU A 86 7.62 -10.65 -9.23
CA LEU A 86 7.23 -10.07 -10.52
C LEU A 86 8.15 -10.56 -11.66
N ASN A 87 9.46 -10.65 -11.41
CA ASN A 87 10.40 -11.18 -12.38
C ASN A 87 10.15 -12.65 -12.72
N LEU A 88 9.80 -13.48 -11.71
CA LEU A 88 9.43 -14.88 -11.94
C LEU A 88 8.10 -14.99 -12.68
N PHE A 89 7.10 -14.22 -12.26
CA PHE A 89 5.76 -14.21 -12.83
C PHE A 89 5.77 -13.85 -14.33
N ARG A 90 6.54 -12.82 -14.72
CA ARG A 90 6.70 -12.38 -16.12
C ARG A 90 7.36 -13.42 -17.04
N GLN A 91 8.04 -14.42 -16.49
CA GLN A 91 8.66 -15.51 -17.25
C GLN A 91 7.69 -16.68 -17.49
N LEU A 92 6.54 -16.71 -16.82
CA LEU A 92 5.56 -17.77 -16.97
C LEU A 92 4.69 -17.54 -18.22
N PRO A 93 4.27 -18.62 -18.93
CA PRO A 93 3.18 -18.54 -19.90
C PRO A 93 1.88 -18.02 -19.28
N GLU A 94 1.01 -17.40 -20.06
CA GLU A 94 -0.25 -16.79 -19.57
C GLU A 94 -1.11 -17.77 -18.74
N ALA A 95 -1.26 -19.02 -19.20
CA ALA A 95 -2.02 -20.04 -18.46
C ALA A 95 -1.41 -20.35 -17.08
N GLU A 96 -0.08 -20.27 -16.93
CA GLU A 96 0.59 -20.47 -15.65
C GLU A 96 0.52 -19.21 -14.78
N GLN A 97 0.51 -18.01 -15.37
CA GLN A 97 0.26 -16.77 -14.65
C GLN A 97 -1.12 -16.79 -13.98
N GLU A 98 -2.17 -17.19 -14.71
CA GLU A 98 -3.53 -17.33 -14.16
C GLU A 98 -3.56 -18.34 -13.00
N ARG A 99 -2.94 -19.52 -13.17
CA ARG A 99 -2.85 -20.54 -12.11
C ARG A 99 -2.14 -20.02 -10.85
N MET A 100 -1.10 -19.21 -11.01
CA MET A 100 -0.41 -18.62 -9.87
C MET A 100 -1.28 -17.59 -9.15
N ILE A 101 -2.03 -16.77 -9.90
CA ILE A 101 -3.02 -15.84 -9.32
C ILE A 101 -4.09 -16.61 -8.53
N ASP A 102 -4.66 -17.66 -9.10
CA ASP A 102 -5.66 -18.51 -8.44
C ASP A 102 -5.09 -19.16 -7.17
N THR A 103 -3.83 -19.59 -7.23
CA THR A 103 -3.14 -20.15 -6.07
C THR A 103 -3.00 -19.12 -4.95
N PHE A 104 -2.59 -17.88 -5.26
CA PHE A 104 -2.52 -16.81 -4.26
C PHE A 104 -3.90 -16.49 -3.67
N ALA A 105 -4.94 -16.42 -4.50
CA ALA A 105 -6.32 -16.17 -4.06
C ALA A 105 -6.82 -17.27 -3.12
N LEU A 106 -6.57 -18.54 -3.45
CA LEU A 106 -6.93 -19.68 -2.60
C LEU A 106 -6.23 -19.60 -1.24
N ARG A 107 -4.93 -19.28 -1.22
CA ARG A 107 -4.17 -19.16 0.03
C ARG A 107 -4.67 -18.03 0.93
N LEU A 108 -5.02 -16.89 0.35
CA LEU A 108 -5.63 -15.79 1.10
C LEU A 108 -6.97 -16.22 1.72
N LYS A 109 -7.83 -16.88 0.94
CA LYS A 109 -9.10 -17.41 1.45
C LYS A 109 -8.90 -18.42 2.59
N GLU A 110 -7.94 -19.34 2.47
CA GLU A 110 -7.63 -20.30 3.54
C GLU A 110 -7.22 -19.59 4.84
N ILE A 111 -6.46 -18.49 4.73
CA ILE A 111 -6.05 -17.68 5.88
C ILE A 111 -7.27 -16.96 6.47
N ASP A 112 -8.11 -16.35 5.65
CA ASP A 112 -9.33 -15.67 6.10
C ASP A 112 -10.28 -16.63 6.80
N ASP A 113 -10.53 -17.81 6.21
CA ASP A 113 -11.37 -18.87 6.78
C ASP A 113 -10.79 -19.36 8.12
N TYR A 114 -9.47 -19.48 8.23
CA TYR A 114 -8.80 -19.87 9.47
C TYR A 114 -8.97 -18.79 10.55
N VAL A 115 -8.75 -17.52 10.21
CA VAL A 115 -8.92 -16.39 11.13
C VAL A 115 -10.37 -16.29 11.59
N GLU A 116 -11.35 -16.43 10.68
CA GLU A 116 -12.77 -16.39 11.03
C GLU A 116 -13.14 -17.52 12.01
N LYS A 117 -12.70 -18.76 11.75
CA LYS A 117 -12.93 -19.89 12.67
C LYS A 117 -12.31 -19.62 14.04
N TYR A 118 -11.09 -19.10 14.09
CA TYR A 118 -10.38 -18.81 15.34
C TYR A 118 -11.04 -17.69 16.13
N LEU A 119 -11.42 -16.59 15.47
CA LEU A 119 -12.12 -15.46 16.09
C LEU A 119 -13.50 -15.88 16.61
N ARG A 120 -14.30 -16.60 15.82
CA ARG A 120 -15.61 -17.13 16.24
C ARG A 120 -15.49 -18.08 17.43
N GLY A 121 -14.45 -18.91 17.50
CA GLY A 121 -14.19 -19.80 18.63
C GLY A 121 -13.94 -19.04 19.94
N ARG A 122 -13.28 -17.88 19.89
CA ARG A 122 -13.02 -17.03 21.05
C ARG A 122 -14.27 -16.27 21.51
N PHE A 123 -15.10 -15.79 20.59
CA PHE A 123 -16.37 -15.13 20.95
C PHE A 123 -17.38 -16.11 21.56
N LYS A 124 -17.50 -17.34 21.02
CA LYS A 124 -18.35 -18.37 21.64
C LYS A 124 -17.90 -18.80 23.03
N ALA A 125 -16.61 -18.75 23.35
CA ALA A 125 -16.11 -19.07 24.70
C ALA A 125 -16.46 -17.97 25.73
N ASN A 126 -16.72 -16.73 25.28
CA ASN A 126 -17.05 -15.60 26.13
C ASN A 126 -18.57 -15.42 26.34
N ASP A 127 -19.42 -16.05 25.52
CA ASP A 127 -20.89 -16.01 25.66
C ASP A 127 -21.46 -17.13 26.55
N VAL A 128 -20.61 -18.01 27.10
CA VAL A 128 -21.00 -19.16 27.95
C VAL A 128 -20.49 -19.00 29.39
N ASN A 129 -20.30 -17.76 29.87
CA ASN A 129 -20.04 -17.47 31.28
C ASN A 129 -21.04 -16.43 31.81
#